data_AF-A0A3S1QIX0-F1
#
_entry.id   AF-A0A3S1QIX0-F1
#
_cell.length_a   1.000
_cell.length_b   1.000
_cell.length_c   1.000
_cell.angle_alpha   90.00
_cell.angle_beta   90.00
_cell.angle_gamma   90.00
#
_symmetry.space_group_name_H-M   'P 1'
#
loop_
_entity.id
_entity.type
_entity.pdbx_description
1 polymer ?
#
loop_
_entity_poly.entity_id
_entity_poly.type
_entity_poly.pdbx_seq_one_letter_code
_entity_poly.pdbx_strand_id
1 'polypeptide(L)' 'GGVHVASRAANRTAIIEFRVADVDEEYRRLAGSLGEALVQAPTTMPWGNRSLLFRDPNGNLVNFFTPVTEAAIAKFGG' A
#
# COMPACT_ATOMS: atom_id res chain seq x y z
N GLY A 1 4.09 11.21 -40.50
CA GLY A 1 3.03 10.94 -39.52
C GLY A 1 3.55 9.91 -38.55
N GLY A 2 3.71 10.29 -37.28
CA GLY A 2 4.14 9.41 -36.20
C GLY A 2 3.33 9.73 -34.97
N VAL A 3 2.13 9.15 -34.90
CA VAL A 3 1.30 9.12 -33.70
C VAL A 3 1.53 7.77 -33.04
N HIS A 4 1.62 7.78 -31.71
CA HIS A 4 1.86 6.70 -30.73
C HIS A 4 3.18 6.98 -29.99
N VAL A 5 3.23 7.25 -28.68
CA VAL A 5 2.33 6.89 -27.59
C VAL A 5 2.41 8.02 -26.56
N ALA A 6 1.27 8.54 -26.11
CA ALA A 6 1.23 9.35 -24.90
C ALA A 6 1.81 8.51 -23.76
N SER A 7 2.96 8.91 -23.21
CA SER A 7 3.53 8.24 -22.04
C SER A 7 2.56 8.42 -20.87
N ARG A 8 1.81 7.36 -20.52
CA ARG A 8 1.20 7.22 -19.19
C ARG A 8 2.32 7.01 -18.17
N ALA A 9 3.18 8.01 -17.97
CA ALA A 9 4.29 7.94 -17.02
C ALA A 9 4.31 9.18 -16.10
N ALA A 10 3.19 9.90 -15.98
CA ALA A 10 3.13 11.12 -15.17
C ALA A 10 1.90 11.22 -14.25
N ASN A 11 1.07 10.18 -14.13
CA ASN A 11 -0.02 10.16 -13.16
C ASN A 11 0.36 9.26 -11.97
N ARG A 12 1.23 9.76 -11.08
CA ARG A 12 1.64 9.09 -9.82
C ARG A 12 0.54 9.17 -8.73
N THR A 13 -0.72 9.32 -9.13
CA THR A 13 -1.86 9.57 -8.22
C THR A 13 -2.59 8.30 -7.80
N ALA A 14 -2.36 7.18 -8.50
CA ALA A 14 -2.96 5.91 -8.14
C ALA A 14 -2.15 5.20 -7.04
N ILE A 15 -2.85 4.74 -6.01
CA ILE A 15 -2.34 3.86 -4.96
C ILE A 15 -3.05 2.53 -5.12
N ILE A 16 -2.30 1.43 -5.07
CA ILE A 16 -2.86 0.08 -5.08
C ILE A 16 -3.02 -0.37 -3.63
N GLU A 17 -4.24 -0.66 -3.20
CA GLU A 17 -4.53 -1.01 -1.82
C GLU A 17 -4.94 -2.48 -1.71
N PHE A 18 -4.28 -3.21 -0.81
CA PHE A 18 -4.63 -4.58 -0.47
C PHE A 18 -5.04 -4.65 0.99
N ARG A 19 -6.23 -5.19 1.24
CA ARG A 19 -6.61 -5.56 2.60
C ARG A 19 -5.97 -6.90 2.95
N VAL A 20 -5.22 -6.95 4.03
CA VAL A 20 -4.56 -8.16 4.53
C VAL A 20 -5.11 -8.54 5.91
N ALA A 21 -4.84 -9.77 6.33
CA ALA A 21 -5.26 -10.24 7.66
C ALA A 21 -4.44 -9.56 8.78
N ASP A 22 -3.12 -9.47 8.61
CA ASP A 22 -2.21 -8.84 9.55
C ASP A 22 -1.06 -8.14 8.77
N VAL A 23 -0.99 -6.82 8.91
CA VAL A 23 0.05 -5.99 8.25
C VAL A 23 1.44 -6.24 8.85
N ASP A 24 1.53 -6.50 10.15
CA ASP A 24 2.79 -6.73 10.84
C ASP A 24 3.38 -8.10 10.47
N GLU A 25 2.53 -9.11 10.23
CA GLU A 25 2.96 -10.40 9.65
C GLU A 25 3.51 -10.24 8.24
N GLU A 26 2.78 -9.58 7.34
CA GLU A 26 3.25 -9.36 5.97
C GLU A 26 4.54 -8.52 5.93
N TYR A 27 4.67 -7.53 6.81
CA TYR A 27 5.91 -6.77 6.93
C TYR A 27 7.09 -7.67 7.32
N ARG A 28 6.93 -8.54 8.33
CA ARG A 28 8.00 -9.47 8.72
C ARG A 28 8.41 -10.39 7.58
N ARG A 29 7.44 -10.87 6.81
CA ARG A 29 7.67 -11.73 5.63
C ARG A 29 8.43 -10.99 4.53
N LEU A 30 8.09 -9.72 4.30
CA LEU A 30 8.62 -8.92 3.19
C LEU A 30 9.87 -8.09 3.57
N ALA A 31 10.17 -7.87 4.84
CA ALA A 31 11.19 -6.95 5.32
C ALA A 31 12.56 -7.14 4.65
N GLY A 32 12.97 -8.39 4.43
CA GLY A 32 14.23 -8.71 3.75
C GLY A 32 14.28 -8.31 2.27
N SER A 33 13.12 -8.24 1.62
CA SER A 33 13.00 -7.86 0.19
C SER A 33 12.66 -6.39 -0.04
N LEU A 34 12.06 -5.71 0.94
CA LEU A 34 11.59 -4.34 0.75
C LEU A 34 12.75 -3.34 0.66
N GLY A 35 13.76 -3.44 1.53
CA GLY A 35 14.93 -2.56 1.49
C GLY A 35 14.56 -1.07 1.30
N GLU A 36 15.12 -0.46 0.24
CA GLU A 36 14.86 0.95 -0.13
C GLU A 36 13.46 1.19 -0.70
N ALA A 37 12.72 0.14 -1.09
CA ALA A 37 11.36 0.26 -1.56
C ALA A 37 10.36 0.49 -0.41
N LEU A 38 10.75 0.31 0.85
CA LEU A 38 9.93 0.64 2.01
C LEU A 38 9.70 2.17 2.08
N VAL A 39 8.44 2.59 2.03
CA VAL A 39 8.05 4.00 2.17
C VAL A 39 7.62 4.30 3.60
N GLN A 40 6.88 3.38 4.22
CA GLN A 40 6.43 3.49 5.61
C GLN A 40 6.33 2.10 6.22
N ALA A 41 7.06 1.87 7.31
CA ALA A 41 6.88 0.68 8.14
C ALA A 41 5.43 0.61 8.67
N PRO A 42 4.95 -0.57 9.10
CA PRO A 42 3.61 -0.72 9.64
C PRO A 42 3.30 0.37 10.68
N THR A 43 2.29 1.20 10.37
CA THR A 43 1.87 2.35 11.19
C THR A 43 0.37 2.34 11.36
N THR A 44 -0.09 2.59 12.59
CA THR A 44 -1.53 2.74 12.85
C THR A 44 -1.91 4.17 12.55
N MET A 45 -2.71 4.35 11.51
CA MET A 45 -3.15 5.66 11.05
C MET A 45 -4.23 6.22 11.98
N PRO A 46 -4.41 7.55 12.06
CA PRO A 46 -5.39 8.18 12.95
C PRO A 46 -6.85 7.74 12.71
N TRP A 47 -7.16 7.28 11.50
CA TRP A 47 -8.47 6.72 11.13
C TRP A 47 -8.64 5.24 11.47
N GLY A 48 -7.64 4.61 12.10
CA GLY A 48 -7.75 3.27 12.66
C GLY A 48 -7.33 2.11 11.75
N ASN A 49 -6.71 2.38 10.60
CA ASN A 49 -6.07 1.32 9.80
C ASN A 49 -4.61 1.13 10.25
N ARG A 50 -4.17 -0.11 10.43
CA ARG A 50 -2.75 -0.47 10.35
C ARG A 50 -2.37 -0.45 8.87
N SER A 51 -1.30 0.24 8.50
CA SER A 51 -0.88 0.42 7.10
C SER A 51 0.63 0.27 6.92
N LEU A 52 1.02 -0.50 5.89
CA LEU A 52 2.39 -0.68 5.39
C LEU A 52 2.45 -0.12 3.96
N LEU A 53 3.33 0.86 3.71
CA LEU A 53 3.50 1.45 2.39
C LEU A 53 4.86 1.12 1.81
N PHE A 54 4.88 0.70 0.55
CA PHE A 54 6.11 0.39 -0.19
C PHE A 54 5.92 0.56 -1.69
N ARG A 55 7.03 0.49 -2.45
CA ARG A 55 7.00 0.46 -3.92
C ARG A 55 7.18 -0.95 -4.44
N ASP A 56 6.38 -1.33 -5.44
CA ASP A 56 6.64 -2.54 -6.22
C ASP A 56 7.86 -2.34 -7.15
N PRO A 57 8.37 -3.39 -7.82
CA PRO A 57 9.49 -3.27 -8.77
C PRO A 57 9.24 -2.31 -9.95
N ASN A 58 7.98 -1.98 -10.25
CA ASN A 58 7.60 -1.03 -11.29
C ASN A 58 7.48 0.41 -10.77
N GLY A 59 7.68 0.63 -9.46
CA GLY A 59 7.59 1.93 -8.81
C GLY A 59 6.18 2.35 -8.36
N ASN A 60 5.17 1.47 -8.48
CA ASN A 60 3.81 1.73 -8.03
C ASN A 60 3.76 1.82 -6.51
N LEU A 61 2.98 2.76 -5.96
CA LEU A 61 2.77 2.84 -4.51
C LEU A 61 1.71 1.80 -4.09
N VAL A 62 2.10 0.92 -3.17
CA VAL A 62 1.26 -0.14 -2.62
C VAL A 62 1.00 0.14 -1.14
N ASN A 63 -0.24 -0.02 -0.70
CA ASN A 63 -0.66 0.04 0.70
C ASN A 63 -1.26 -1.31 1.13
N PHE A 64 -0.59 -2.01 2.02
CA PHE A 64 -1.21 -3.13 2.74
C PHE A 64 -1.87 -2.57 3.98
N PHE A 65 -3.16 -2.84 4.16
CA PHE A 65 -3.89 -2.32 5.32
C PHE A 65 -4.78 -3.35 5.98
N THR A 66 -4.97 -3.18 7.29
CA THR A 66 -5.95 -3.90 8.09
C THR A 66 -6.63 -2.90 9.02
N PRO A 67 -7.97 -2.79 9.02
CA PRO A 67 -8.68 -2.03 10.04
C PRO A 67 -8.45 -2.62 11.43
N VAL A 68 -8.02 -1.81 12.40
CA VAL A 68 -7.73 -2.26 13.78
C VAL A 68 -8.61 -1.61 14.84
N THR A 69 -9.32 -0.53 14.53
CA THR A 69 -10.32 0.06 15.43
C THR A 69 -11.73 -0.42 15.07
N GLU A 70 -12.63 -0.48 16.05
CA GLU A 70 -14.03 -0.88 15.84
C GLU A 70 -14.71 -0.06 14.73
N ALA A 71 -14.50 1.27 14.73
CA ALA A 71 -15.04 2.16 13.72
C ALA A 71 -14.50 1.86 12.31
N ALA A 72 -13.20 1.54 12.19
CA ALA A 72 -12.60 1.17 10.90
C ALA A 72 -13.08 -0.22 10.45
N ILE A 73 -13.20 -1.18 11.38
CA ILE A 73 -13.71 -2.52 11.10
C ILE A 73 -15.15 -2.43 10.59
N ALA A 74 -16.03 -1.64 11.23
CA ALA A 74 -17.40 -1.45 10.79
C ALA A 74 -17.50 -0.89 9.36
N LYS A 75 -16.59 0.00 8.97
CA LYS A 75 -16.55 0.59 7.62
C LYS A 75 -16.21 -0.43 6.52
N PHE A 76 -15.41 -1.45 6.85
CA PHE A 76 -14.96 -2.46 5.89
C PHE A 76 -15.52 -3.87 6.17
N GLY A 77 -16.42 -4.02 7.14
CA GLY A 77 -16.94 -5.30 7.62
C GLY A 77 -18.16 -5.86 6.85
N GLY A 78 -18.41 -5.35 5.65
CA GLY A 78 -19.49 -5.81 4.76
C GLY A 78 -19.00 -6.84 3.73
#